data_AF-A0AAP4VN41-F1
#
_entry.id   AF-A0AAP4VN41-F1
#
_cell.length_a   1.000
_cell.length_b   1.000
_cell.length_c   1.000
_cell.angle_alpha   90.00
_cell.angle_beta   90.00
_cell.angle_gamma   90.00
#
_symmetry.space_group_name_H-M   'P 1'
#
loop_
_entity.id
_entity.type
_entity.pdbx_description
1 polymer ?
#
loop_
_entity_poly.entity_id
_entity_poly.type
_entity_poly.pdbx_seq_one_letter_code
_entity_poly.pdbx_strand_id
1 'polypeptide(L)' 'MSKQVCYWHEEMSEEIARRVLGSHFDYAIEQGVVFCESRATSAWQANLQESFGAFKTAARVAAAGRS' A
#
# COMPACT_ATOMS: atom_id res chain seq x y z
N MET A 1 11.58 -22.22 -8.58
CA MET A 1 10.91 -21.01 -9.09
C MET A 1 10.21 -20.32 -7.94
N SER A 2 10.72 -19.19 -7.46
CA SER A 2 9.93 -18.29 -6.63
C SER A 2 8.77 -17.77 -7.49
N LYS A 3 7.52 -17.97 -7.06
CA LYS A 3 6.39 -17.30 -7.69
C LYS A 3 6.63 -15.80 -7.55
N GLN A 4 6.70 -15.07 -8.67
CA GLN A 4 6.63 -13.61 -8.62
C GLN A 4 5.25 -13.25 -8.08
N VAL A 5 5.21 -12.63 -6.90
CA VAL A 5 3.96 -12.15 -6.28
C VAL A 5 3.47 -10.97 -7.12
N CYS A 6 2.21 -11.01 -7.53
CA CYS A 6 1.61 -9.97 -8.36
C CYS A 6 0.72 -9.07 -7.50
N TYR A 7 1.29 -7.99 -6.96
CA TYR A 7 0.57 -7.07 -6.06
C TYR A 7 -0.53 -6.24 -6.73
N TRP A 8 -0.70 -6.36 -8.05
CA TRP A 8 -1.89 -5.88 -8.75
C TRP A 8 -3.17 -6.63 -8.35
N HIS A 9 -3.02 -7.89 -7.96
CA HIS A 9 -4.13 -8.80 -7.68
C HIS A 9 -4.04 -9.43 -6.29
N GLU A 10 -2.81 -9.66 -5.81
CA GLU A 10 -2.54 -10.26 -4.50
C GLU A 10 -2.44 -9.19 -3.42
N GLU A 11 -3.02 -9.48 -2.26
CA GLU A 11 -2.93 -8.62 -1.11
C GLU A 11 -1.50 -8.62 -0.54
N MET A 12 -0.96 -7.42 -0.29
CA MET A 12 0.31 -7.25 0.40
C MET A 12 0.10 -7.23 1.92
N SER A 13 0.91 -7.98 2.67
CA SER A 13 0.90 -7.93 4.13
C SER A 13 1.41 -6.58 4.65
N GLU A 14 0.97 -6.18 5.86
CA GLU A 14 1.43 -4.93 6.49
C GLU A 14 2.95 -4.92 6.66
N GLU A 15 3.56 -6.04 7.05
CA GLU A 15 5.00 -6.14 7.21
C GLU A 15 5.76 -5.81 5.91
N ILE A 16 5.30 -6.34 4.77
CA ILE A 16 5.92 -6.05 3.48
C ILE A 16 5.65 -4.60 3.08
N ALA A 17 4.43 -4.09 3.28
CA ALA A 17 4.09 -2.70 2.97
C ALA A 17 4.95 -1.70 3.77
N ARG A 18 5.23 -1.97 5.05
CA ARG A 18 6.15 -1.20 5.89
C ARG A 18 7.59 -1.24 5.35
N ARG A 19 8.05 -2.36 4.80
CA ARG A 19 9.37 -2.45 4.15
C ARG A 19 9.43 -1.66 2.85
N VAL A 20 8.37 -1.68 2.05
CA VAL A 20 8.30 -0.96 0.76
C VAL A 20 8.21 0.55 0.96
N LEU A 21 7.34 1.02 1.87
CA LEU A 21 7.13 2.45 2.09
C LEU A 21 8.03 3.04 3.18
N GLY A 22 8.66 2.22 4.03
CA GLY A 22 9.48 2.66 5.14
C GLY A 22 8.71 3.58 6.09
N SER A 23 9.33 4.69 6.49
CA SER A 23 8.70 5.72 7.32
C SER A 23 7.50 6.40 6.66
N HIS A 24 7.34 6.29 5.35
CA HIS A 24 6.17 6.84 4.65
C HIS A 24 4.89 6.05 4.90
N PHE A 25 4.98 4.82 5.41
CA PHE A 25 3.82 3.99 5.72
C PHE A 25 2.95 4.62 6.80
N ASP A 26 3.54 5.00 7.94
CA ASP A 26 2.82 5.61 9.05
C ASP A 26 2.28 6.99 8.67
N TYR A 27 3.07 7.80 7.96
CA TYR A 27 2.60 9.07 7.41
C TYR A 27 1.39 8.90 6.50
N ALA A 28 1.40 7.92 5.60
CA ALA A 28 0.28 7.66 4.70
C ALA A 28 -0.99 7.27 5.49
N ILE A 29 -0.85 6.45 6.53
CA ILE A 29 -1.95 6.10 7.43
C ILE A 29 -2.53 7.34 8.13
N GLU A 30 -1.67 8.23 8.65
CA GLU A 30 -2.08 9.48 9.30
C GLU A 30 -2.85 10.42 8.36
N GLN A 31 -2.46 10.49 7.08
CA GLN A 31 -3.20 11.25 6.06
C GLN A 31 -4.55 10.61 5.72
N GLY A 32 -4.70 9.31 5.96
CA GLY A 32 -5.95 8.57 5.85
C GLY A 32 -6.21 7.94 4.49
N VAL A 33 -7.35 7.25 4.41
CA VAL A 33 -7.70 6.35 3.29
C VAL A 33 -7.65 7.03 1.92
N VAL A 34 -8.21 8.24 1.78
CA VAL A 34 -8.27 8.94 0.48
C VAL A 34 -6.87 9.25 -0.05
N PHE A 35 -5.95 9.66 0.84
CA PHE A 35 -4.55 9.89 0.48
C PHE A 35 -3.89 8.59 -0.02
N CYS A 36 -4.05 7.50 0.75
CA CYS A 36 -3.50 6.19 0.37
C CYS A 36 -4.03 5.70 -0.99
N GLU A 37 -5.34 5.76 -1.23
CA GLU A 37 -5.96 5.33 -2.49
C GLU A 37 -5.52 6.19 -3.69
N SER A 38 -5.33 7.50 -3.47
CA SER A 38 -4.77 8.38 -4.51
C SER A 38 -3.34 7.98 -4.86
N ARG A 39 -2.49 7.69 -3.87
CA ARG A 39 -1.11 7.26 -4.10
C ARG A 39 -1.02 5.87 -4.72
N ALA A 40 -1.91 4.95 -4.34
CA ALA A 40 -2.06 3.66 -5.00
C ALA A 40 -2.41 3.85 -6.49
N THR A 41 -3.37 4.73 -6.80
CA THR A 41 -3.73 5.04 -8.19
C THR A 41 -2.55 5.60 -8.98
N SER A 42 -1.77 6.52 -8.41
CA SER A 42 -0.55 7.02 -9.05
C SER A 42 0.49 5.91 -9.28
N ALA A 43 0.67 5.01 -8.32
CA ALA A 43 1.57 3.86 -8.45
C ALA A 43 1.11 2.89 -9.55
N TRP A 44 -0.20 2.68 -9.68
CA TRP A 44 -0.79 1.90 -10.78
C TRP A 44 -0.47 2.53 -12.14
N GLN A 45 -0.72 3.82 -12.30
CA GLN A 45 -0.43 4.55 -13.54
C GLN A 45 1.07 4.54 -13.90
N ALA A 46 1.94 4.50 -12.89
CA ALA A 46 3.39 4.40 -13.06
C ALA A 46 3.91 2.96 -13.22
N ASN A 47 3.04 1.94 -13.24
CA ASN A 47 3.40 0.53 -13.29
C ASN A 47 4.33 0.07 -12.14
N LEU A 48 4.14 0.63 -10.94
CA LEU A 48 4.90 0.31 -9.72
C LEU A 48 4.10 -0.63 -8.80
N GLN A 49 4.17 -1.94 -9.06
CA GLN A 49 3.31 -2.93 -8.38
C GLN A 49 3.49 -2.96 -6.85
N GLU A 50 4.73 -2.85 -6.36
CA GLU A 50 5.02 -2.92 -4.93
C GLU A 50 4.48 -1.70 -4.20
N SER A 51 4.69 -0.51 -4.77
CA SER A 51 4.14 0.73 -4.22
C SER A 51 2.61 0.72 -4.23
N PHE A 52 1.99 0.19 -5.30
CA PHE A 52 0.54 0.02 -5.35
C PHE A 52 0.04 -0.88 -4.21
N GLY A 53 0.61 -2.08 -4.07
CA GLY A 53 0.24 -3.00 -3.00
C GLY A 53 0.43 -2.38 -1.62
N ALA A 54 1.54 -1.68 -1.40
CA ALA A 54 1.85 -1.07 -0.12
C ALA A 54 0.87 0.07 0.25
N PHE A 55 0.48 0.92 -0.70
CA PHE A 55 -0.52 1.96 -0.46
C PHE A 55 -1.93 1.41 -0.29
N LYS A 56 -2.29 0.31 -0.98
CA LYS A 56 -3.57 -0.39 -0.73
C LYS A 56 -3.62 -0.98 0.68
N THR A 57 -2.51 -1.55 1.15
CA THR A 57 -2.40 -2.04 2.53
C THR A 57 -2.49 -0.88 3.54
N ALA A 58 -1.79 0.23 3.29
CA ALA A 58 -1.88 1.43 4.13
C ALA A 58 -3.31 1.99 4.20
N ALA A 59 -4.04 2.02 3.07
CA ALA A 59 -5.45 2.42 3.04
C ALA A 59 -6.32 1.53 3.94
N ARG A 60 -6.06 0.22 3.94
CA ARG A 60 -6.78 -0.76 4.75
C ARG A 60 -6.53 -0.57 6.24
N VAL A 61 -5.26 -0.36 6.63
CA VAL A 61 -4.89 -0.07 8.03
C VAL A 61 -5.50 1.25 8.48
N ALA A 62 -5.43 2.30 7.66
CA ALA A 62 -6.05 3.59 7.94
C ALA A 62 -7.58 3.51 8.08
N ALA A 63 -8.24 2.60 7.36
CA ALA A 63 -9.68 2.36 7.51
C ALA A 63 -10.01 1.66 8.84
N ALA A 64 -9.17 0.72 9.27
CA ALA A 64 -9.36 -0.04 10.52
C ALA A 64 -9.07 0.78 11.79
N GLY A 65 -8.19 1.79 11.72
CA GLY A 65 -7.87 2.67 12.85
C GLY A 65 -8.94 3.72 13.20
N ARG A 66 -10.05 3.79 12.46
CA ARG A 66 -11.14 4.77 12.65
C ARG A 66 -12.35 4.20 13.41
N SER A 67 -12.11 3.37 14.43
CA SER A 67 -13.14 2.82 15.33
C SER A 67 -13.08 3.46 16.71
#